data_AF-A0A7W0FRS6-F1
#
_entry.id   AF-A0A7W0FRS6-F1
#
_cell.length_a   1.000
_cell.length_b   1.000
_cell.length_c   1.000
_cell.angle_alpha   90.00
_cell.angle_beta   90.00
_cell.angle_gamma   90.00
#
_symmetry.space_group_name_H-M   'P 1'
#
loop_
_entity.id
_entity.type
_entity.pdbx_description
1 polymer ?
#
loop_
_entity_poly.entity_id
_entity_poly.type
_entity_poly.pdbx_seq_one_letter_code
_entity_poly.pdbx_strand_id
1 'polypeptide(L)'
;MPVGRYRPFAPVQLTERRWPDRAITHAPRWCAVDLRDGNQALIDPMSPPRKRRMFELLVQLGYKEIEVGFPSASQTDFDFVRQLIEEGLVPDDVVIQVLTPARDALIERTFESIRGAKQSIVH
;
A
#
# COMPACT_ATOMS: atom_id res chain seq x y z
N MET A 1 -12.09 -9.55 35.73
CA MET A 1 -11.16 -9.12 34.64
C MET A 1 -10.38 -7.88 35.08
N PRO A 2 -9.14 -7.65 34.62
CA PRO A 2 -8.32 -6.50 34.98
C PRO A 2 -8.74 -5.23 34.20
N VAL A 3 -9.99 -4.79 34.37
CA VAL A 3 -10.57 -3.65 33.62
C VAL A 3 -9.82 -2.33 33.84
N GLY A 4 -9.13 -2.17 34.99
CA GLY A 4 -8.33 -0.98 35.28
C GLY A 4 -7.10 -0.77 34.40
N ARG A 5 -6.72 -1.74 33.55
CA ARG A 5 -5.67 -1.57 32.53
C ARG A 5 -6.13 -0.79 31.30
N TYR A 6 -7.44 -0.60 31.15
CA TYR A 6 -8.04 0.01 29.97
C TYR A 6 -8.82 1.25 30.37
N ARG A 7 -8.74 2.30 29.53
CA ARG A 7 -9.50 3.53 29.71
C ARG A 7 -10.48 3.68 28.54
N PRO A 8 -11.70 4.21 28.79
CA PRO A 8 -12.62 4.54 27.71
C PRO A 8 -11.99 5.53 26.71
N PHE A 9 -12.36 5.41 25.43
CA PHE A 9 -12.02 6.41 24.43
C PHE A 9 -12.77 7.73 24.71
N ALA A 10 -12.08 8.86 24.63
CA ALA A 10 -12.69 10.17 24.83
C ALA A 10 -13.51 10.57 23.58
N PRO A 11 -14.81 10.90 23.69
CA PRO A 11 -15.62 11.26 22.54
C PRO A 11 -15.10 12.49 21.80
N VAL A 12 -15.07 12.41 20.46
CA VAL A 12 -14.75 13.56 19.60
C VAL A 12 -16.02 14.34 19.32
N GLN A 13 -16.02 15.64 19.64
CA GLN A 13 -17.16 16.52 19.43
C GLN A 13 -17.21 17.00 17.97
N LEU A 14 -17.97 16.29 17.15
CA LEU A 14 -18.36 16.69 15.80
C LEU A 14 -19.87 16.92 15.79
N THR A 15 -20.29 18.10 16.24
CA THR A 15 -21.70 18.47 16.46
C THR A 15 -22.48 18.60 15.15
N GLU A 16 -21.83 19.05 14.08
CA GLU A 16 -22.44 19.23 12.75
C GLU A 16 -22.07 18.12 11.77
N ARG A 17 -21.84 16.89 12.27
CA ARG A 17 -21.50 15.76 11.42
C ARG A 17 -22.65 15.46 10.46
N ARG A 18 -22.32 15.29 9.17
CA ARG A 18 -23.32 15.05 8.11
C ARG A 18 -23.30 13.63 7.56
N TRP A 19 -22.37 12.79 7.99
CA TRP A 19 -22.27 11.40 7.52
C TRP A 19 -23.48 10.52 7.88
N PRO A 20 -24.24 10.76 8.98
CA PRO A 20 -25.44 9.95 9.25
C PRO A 20 -26.56 10.13 8.21
N ASP A 21 -26.64 11.31 7.56
CA ASP A 21 -27.68 11.65 6.60
C ASP A 21 -27.26 11.38 5.13
N ARG A 22 -26.11 10.74 4.92
CA ARG A 22 -25.56 10.49 3.58
C ARG A 22 -25.49 9.00 3.27
N ALA A 23 -26.14 8.60 2.18
CA ALA A 23 -25.96 7.29 1.59
C ALA A 23 -24.77 7.30 0.61
N ILE A 24 -24.00 6.20 0.56
CA ILE A 24 -22.97 5.99 -0.45
C ILE A 24 -23.65 5.71 -1.79
N THR A 25 -23.31 6.47 -2.84
CA THR A 25 -23.92 6.36 -4.18
C THR A 25 -22.92 6.04 -5.29
N HIS A 26 -21.62 6.08 -4.99
CA HIS A 26 -20.54 5.86 -5.95
C HIS A 26 -19.41 5.10 -5.25
N ALA A 27 -18.63 4.34 -6.02
CA ALA A 27 -17.44 3.68 -5.50
C ALA A 27 -16.37 4.71 -5.12
N PRO A 28 -15.63 4.51 -4.02
CA PRO A 28 -14.46 5.32 -3.73
C PRO A 28 -13.30 4.96 -4.68
N ARG A 29 -12.25 5.77 -4.63
CA ARG A 29 -10.95 5.37 -5.15
C ARG A 29 -10.38 4.30 -4.23
N TRP A 30 -9.97 3.16 -4.79
CA TRP A 30 -9.43 2.03 -4.05
C TRP A 30 -7.92 1.97 -4.18
N CYS A 31 -7.23 1.77 -3.05
CA CYS A 31 -5.83 1.40 -2.98
C CYS A 31 -5.71 0.03 -2.30
N ALA A 32 -5.14 -0.94 -3.00
CA ALA A 32 -4.90 -2.28 -2.49
C ALA A 32 -3.50 -2.36 -1.86
N VAL A 33 -3.41 -2.80 -0.60
CA VAL A 33 -2.16 -2.84 0.18
C VAL A 33 -1.66 -4.25 0.47
N ASP A 34 -2.22 -5.25 -0.21
CA ASP A 34 -1.99 -6.67 0.01
C ASP A 34 -0.51 -7.08 -0.12
N LEU A 35 0.22 -6.46 -1.05
CA LEU A 35 1.62 -6.82 -1.35
C LEU A 35 2.63 -6.27 -0.33
N ARG A 36 2.21 -5.31 0.52
CA ARG A 36 3.06 -4.72 1.58
C ARG A 36 2.43 -4.94 2.95
N ASP A 37 1.35 -4.25 3.28
CA ASP A 37 0.72 -4.32 4.61
C ASP A 37 0.14 -5.72 4.87
N GLY A 38 -0.53 -6.30 3.87
CA GLY A 38 -1.03 -7.67 3.95
C GLY A 38 0.10 -8.69 4.06
N ASN A 39 1.14 -8.56 3.22
CA ASN A 39 2.30 -9.44 3.24
C ASN A 39 3.06 -9.43 4.57
N GLN A 40 3.17 -8.26 5.23
CA GLN A 40 3.83 -8.12 6.52
C GLN A 40 3.10 -8.85 7.66
N ALA A 41 1.79 -9.09 7.52
CA ALA A 41 1.00 -9.80 8.51
C ALA A 41 1.04 -11.34 8.36
N LEU A 42 1.66 -11.87 7.30
CA LEU A 42 1.74 -13.30 7.07
C LEU A 42 2.81 -13.96 7.96
N ILE A 43 2.50 -15.16 8.47
CA ILE A 43 3.49 -16.02 9.14
C ILE A 43 4.61 -16.39 8.15
N ASP A 44 4.20 -16.81 6.95
CA ASP A 44 5.09 -17.10 5.82
C ASP A 44 4.93 -16.03 4.74
N PRO A 45 5.87 -15.08 4.64
CA PRO A 45 5.84 -14.02 3.63
C PRO A 45 5.69 -14.57 2.20
N MET A 46 5.06 -13.77 1.34
CA MET A 46 4.92 -14.10 -0.07
C MET A 46 6.29 -14.24 -0.74
N SER A 47 6.49 -15.38 -1.40
CA SER A 47 7.57 -15.56 -2.36
C SER A 47 7.35 -14.67 -3.60
N PRO A 48 8.39 -14.40 -4.41
CA PRO A 48 8.24 -13.58 -5.62
C PRO A 48 7.11 -14.05 -6.55
N PRO A 49 6.91 -15.36 -6.82
CA PRO A 49 5.77 -15.83 -7.62
C PRO A 49 4.40 -15.53 -6.98
N ARG A 50 4.28 -15.61 -5.65
CA ARG A 50 3.04 -15.27 -4.93
C ARG A 50 2.73 -13.78 -5.01
N LYS A 51 3.75 -12.92 -4.85
CA LYS A 51 3.61 -11.47 -5.04
C LYS A 51 3.19 -11.14 -6.46
N ARG A 52 3.85 -11.74 -7.45
CA ARG A 52 3.51 -11.57 -8.87
C ARG A 52 2.07 -11.94 -9.15
N ARG A 53 1.62 -13.10 -8.67
CA ARG A 53 0.24 -13.57 -8.85
C ARG A 53 -0.78 -12.64 -8.20
N MET A 54 -0.47 -12.12 -7.01
CA MET A 54 -1.34 -11.16 -6.32
C MET A 54 -1.42 -9.82 -7.08
N PHE A 55 -0.29 -9.28 -7.54
CA PHE A 55 -0.27 -8.06 -8.36
C PHE A 55 -1.13 -8.20 -9.62
N GLU A 56 -0.95 -9.30 -10.37
CA GLU A 56 -1.74 -9.58 -11.57
C GLU A 56 -3.23 -9.71 -11.27
N LEU A 57 -3.59 -10.36 -10.17
CA LEU A 57 -4.99 -10.46 -9.73
C LEU A 57 -5.59 -9.08 -9.44
N LEU A 58 -4.89 -8.22 -8.70
CA LEU A 58 -5.37 -6.87 -8.37
C LEU A 58 -5.57 -6.02 -9.63
N VAL A 59 -4.64 -6.12 -10.58
CA VAL A 59 -4.77 -5.48 -11.89
C VAL A 59 -6.00 -6.00 -12.64
N GLN A 60 -6.19 -7.33 -12.68
CA GLN A 60 -7.34 -7.95 -13.34
C GLN A 60 -8.69 -7.56 -12.71
N LEU A 61 -8.73 -7.35 -11.39
CA LEU A 61 -9.91 -6.86 -10.67
C LEU A 61 -10.18 -5.37 -10.89
N GLY A 62 -9.23 -4.63 -11.47
CA GLY A 62 -9.39 -3.22 -11.82
C GLY A 62 -8.90 -2.23 -10.77
N TYR A 63 -8.09 -2.64 -9.78
CA TYR A 63 -7.44 -1.70 -8.87
C TYR A 63 -6.47 -0.79 -9.63
N LYS A 64 -6.49 0.50 -9.30
CA LYS A 64 -5.67 1.55 -9.97
C LYS A 64 -4.57 2.10 -9.07
N GLU A 65 -4.65 1.87 -7.77
CA GLU A 65 -3.57 2.13 -6.83
C GLU A 65 -3.23 0.82 -6.11
N ILE A 66 -1.95 0.44 -6.13
CA ILE A 66 -1.47 -0.80 -5.53
C ILE A 66 -0.18 -0.51 -4.78
N GLU A 67 -0.17 -0.73 -3.47
CA GLU A 67 1.05 -0.64 -2.66
C GLU A 67 1.89 -1.90 -2.84
N VAL A 68 3.09 -1.76 -3.41
CA VAL A 68 3.91 -2.87 -3.89
C VAL A 68 5.09 -3.23 -2.99
N GLY A 69 5.38 -2.41 -1.97
CA GLY A 69 6.42 -2.74 -1.00
C GLY A 69 6.91 -1.59 -0.13
N PHE A 70 7.84 -1.94 0.76
CA PHE A 70 8.64 -1.04 1.57
C PHE A 70 10.12 -1.19 1.18
N PRO A 71 10.51 -0.68 -0.01
CA PRO A 71 11.76 -1.02 -0.68
C PRO A 71 13.01 -0.51 0.04
N SER A 72 12.90 0.53 0.87
CA SER A 72 14.04 1.03 1.64
C SER A 72 14.36 0.18 2.87
N ALA A 73 13.42 -0.64 3.35
CA ALA A 73 13.59 -1.52 4.51
C ALA A 73 13.71 -3.02 4.15
N SER A 74 13.30 -3.41 2.94
CA SER A 74 13.31 -4.80 2.48
C SER A 74 13.92 -4.94 1.08
N GLN A 75 14.99 -5.74 0.96
CA GLN A 75 15.62 -6.01 -0.33
C GLN A 75 14.67 -6.76 -1.27
N THR A 76 13.88 -7.72 -0.76
CA THR A 76 12.93 -8.46 -1.60
C THR A 76 11.77 -7.59 -2.09
N ASP A 77 11.42 -6.53 -1.36
CA ASP A 77 10.47 -5.52 -1.84
C ASP A 77 11.13 -4.62 -2.88
N PHE A 78 12.37 -4.19 -2.66
CA PHE A 78 13.14 -3.44 -3.63
C PHE A 78 13.22 -4.18 -4.97
N ASP A 79 13.64 -5.45 -4.94
CA ASP A 79 13.78 -6.29 -6.13
C ASP A 79 12.45 -6.50 -6.85
N PHE A 80 11.35 -6.66 -6.10
CA PHE A 80 10.01 -6.79 -6.68
C PHE A 80 9.57 -5.49 -7.38
N VAL A 81 9.82 -4.32 -6.77
CA VAL A 81 9.53 -3.02 -7.41
C VAL A 81 10.36 -2.86 -8.69
N ARG A 82 11.65 -3.20 -8.66
CA ARG A 82 12.51 -3.19 -9.86
C ARG A 82 11.97 -4.10 -10.95
N GLN A 83 11.60 -5.32 -10.59
CA GLN A 83 11.05 -6.30 -11.51
C GLN A 83 9.80 -5.75 -12.23
N LEU A 84 8.84 -5.19 -11.49
CA LEU A 84 7.62 -4.63 -12.08
C LEU A 84 7.91 -3.53 -13.10
N ILE A 85 8.90 -2.67 -12.82
CA ILE A 85 9.27 -1.54 -13.68
C ILE A 85 10.07 -1.99 -14.90
N GLU A 86 11.13 -2.77 -14.67
CA GLU A 86 12.09 -3.16 -15.71
C GLU A 86 11.48 -4.14 -16.73
N GLU A 87 10.60 -5.03 -16.28
CA GLU A 87 9.85 -5.94 -17.16
C GLU A 87 8.59 -5.28 -17.75
N GLY A 88 8.31 -4.01 -17.45
CA GLY A 88 7.18 -3.26 -18.02
C GLY A 88 5.81 -3.81 -17.61
N LEU A 89 5.70 -4.33 -16.38
CA LEU A 89 4.52 -5.08 -15.94
C LEU A 89 3.44 -4.21 -15.31
N VAL A 90 3.73 -2.92 -15.07
CA VAL A 90 2.77 -1.94 -14.54
C VAL A 90 1.94 -1.38 -15.71
N PRO A 91 0.63 -1.61 -15.76
CA PRO A 91 -0.23 -1.01 -16.78
C PRO A 91 -0.25 0.52 -16.72
N ASP A 92 -0.55 1.15 -17.85
CA ASP A 92 -0.54 2.62 -17.99
C ASP A 92 -1.55 3.34 -17.08
N ASP A 93 -2.61 2.66 -16.67
CA ASP A 93 -3.65 3.19 -15.79
C ASP A 93 -3.51 2.78 -14.32
N VAL A 94 -2.38 2.15 -13.95
CA VAL A 94 -2.08 1.71 -12.59
C VAL A 94 -0.93 2.52 -12.02
N VAL A 95 -1.11 3.03 -10.81
CA VAL A 95 -0.09 3.76 -10.05
C VAL A 95 0.39 2.86 -8.90
N ILE A 96 1.70 2.55 -8.90
CA ILE A 96 2.32 1.82 -7.80
C ILE A 96 2.58 2.75 -6.61
N GLN A 97 2.35 2.26 -5.39
CA GLN A 97 2.65 2.95 -4.14
C GLN A 97 3.80 2.23 -3.41
N VAL A 98 4.74 3.00 -2.87
CA VAL A 98 5.85 2.50 -2.04
C VAL A 98 5.87 3.24 -0.71
N LEU A 99 6.10 2.50 0.38
CA LEU A 99 6.17 3.06 1.73
C LEU A 99 7.60 3.47 2.09
N THR A 100 7.77 4.60 2.77
CA THR A 100 9.04 4.99 3.39
C THR A 100 8.86 5.82 4.66
N PRO A 101 9.68 5.64 5.70
CA PRO A 101 9.68 6.52 6.86
C PRO A 101 10.44 7.81 6.53
N ALA A 102 10.20 8.86 7.32
CA ALA A 102 10.81 10.16 7.15
C ALA A 102 12.28 10.23 7.62
N ARG A 103 13.16 9.39 7.05
CA ARG A 103 14.61 9.45 7.20
C ARG A 103 15.24 9.60 5.82
N ASP A 104 16.11 10.59 5.64
CA ASP A 104 16.67 10.99 4.33
C ASP A 104 17.21 9.81 3.51
N ALA A 105 18.11 9.00 4.06
CA ALA A 105 18.69 7.85 3.36
C ALA A 105 17.64 6.79 2.92
N LEU A 106 16.53 6.67 3.66
CA LEU A 106 15.45 5.73 3.31
C LEU A 106 14.53 6.33 2.24
N ILE A 107 14.32 7.64 2.25
CA ILE A 107 13.62 8.34 1.18
C ILE A 107 14.41 8.19 -0.13
N GLU A 108 15.71 8.48 -0.12
CA GLU A 108 16.60 8.33 -1.28
C GLU A 108 16.52 6.92 -1.88
N ARG A 109 16.68 5.89 -1.04
CA ARG A 109 16.58 4.49 -1.47
C ARG A 109 15.20 4.12 -2.02
N THR A 110 14.13 4.70 -1.47
CA THR A 110 12.78 4.49 -2.03
C THR A 110 12.66 5.11 -3.42
N PHE A 111 13.18 6.31 -3.65
CA PHE A 111 13.23 6.94 -4.98
C PHE A 111 14.10 6.14 -5.97
N GLU A 112 15.18 5.53 -5.51
CA GLU A 112 15.99 4.61 -6.33
C GLU A 112 15.18 3.41 -6.82
N SER A 113 14.37 2.79 -5.95
CA SER A 113 13.57 1.61 -6.33
C SER A 113 12.58 1.91 -7.45
N ILE A 114 11.98 3.11 -7.45
CA ILE A 114 10.95 3.51 -8.43
C ILE A 114 11.53 4.19 -9.68
N ARG A 115 12.86 4.25 -9.83
CA ARG A 115 13.50 4.88 -10.98
C ARG A 115 13.01 4.25 -12.29
N GLY A 116 12.46 5.08 -13.19
CA GLY A 116 11.91 4.62 -14.48
C GLY A 116 10.42 4.26 -14.43
N ALA A 117 9.77 4.28 -13.27
CA ALA A 117 8.31 4.21 -13.20
C ALA A 117 7.69 5.44 -13.88
N LYS A 118 6.63 5.24 -14.67
CA LYS A 118 5.88 6.34 -15.29
C LYS A 118 5.23 7.24 -14.26
N GLN A 119 4.66 6.63 -13.21
CA GLN A 119 3.96 7.27 -12.11
C GLN A 119 4.15 6.43 -10.84
N SER A 120 4.23 7.07 -9.68
CA SER A 120 4.27 6.38 -8.39
C SER A 120 3.80 7.29 -7.26
N ILE A 121 3.29 6.68 -6.18
CA ILE A 121 2.99 7.34 -4.91
C ILE A 121 4.09 6.97 -3.92
N VAL A 122 4.75 7.97 -3.34
CA VAL A 122 5.65 7.79 -2.20
C VAL A 122 4.84 8.10 -0.94
N HIS A 123 4.52 7.06 -0.18
CA HIS A 123 3.76 7.11 1.06
C HIS A 123 4.69 7.21 2.27
#